data_AF-A0A9D6UWF3-F1
#
_entry.id   AF-A0A9D6UWF3-F1
#
_cell.length_a   1.000
_cell.length_b   1.000
_cell.length_c   1.000
_cell.angle_alpha   90.00
_cell.angle_beta   90.00
_cell.angle_gamma   90.00
#
_symmetry.space_group_name_H-M   'P 1'
#
loop_
_entity.id
_entity.type
_entity.pdbx_description
1 polymer ?
#
loop_
_entity_poly.entity_id
_entity_poly.type
_entity_poly.pdbx_seq_one_letter_code
_entity_poly.pdbx_strand_id
1 'polypeptide(L)' 'MLEFDHRGDVLKIKAVSTLIGVRSSIEKVKAEIDKCDVRCANCHRRKTAKDFGWQKSIIAPVS' A
#
# COMPACT_ATOMS: atom_id res chain seq x y z
N MET A 1 -12.98 -1.03 2.31
CA MET A 1 -12.03 -2.05 1.83
C MET A 1 -10.74 -1.91 2.61
N LEU A 2 -10.21 -3.02 3.14
CA LEU A 2 -8.90 -3.09 3.79
C LEU A 2 -7.86 -3.56 2.77
N GLU A 3 -6.65 -3.03 2.86
CA GLU A 3 -5.52 -3.29 1.97
C GLU A 3 -4.25 -3.51 2.79
N PHE A 4 -3.33 -4.33 2.25
CA PHE A 4 -1.98 -4.49 2.78
C PHE A 4 -1.10 -3.36 2.25
N ASP A 5 -0.76 -2.42 3.12
CA ASP A 5 0.09 -1.27 2.79
C ASP A 5 1.53 -1.54 3.24
N HIS A 6 2.47 -1.47 2.30
CA HIS A 6 3.85 -1.86 2.54
C HIS A 6 4.60 -0.79 3.35
N ARG A 7 5.34 -1.20 4.39
CA ARG A 7 6.03 -0.26 5.31
C ARG A 7 7.20 0.50 4.66
N GLY A 8 7.77 -0.02 3.58
CA GLY A 8 8.75 0.67 2.73
C GLY A 8 10.19 0.59 3.21
N ASP A 9 10.42 0.26 4.47
CA ASP A 9 11.73 0.01 5.10
C ASP A 9 12.27 -1.40 4.82
N VAL A 10 11.41 -2.32 4.38
CA VAL A 10 11.79 -3.71 4.07
C VAL A 10 11.62 -4.00 2.58
N LEU A 11 12.53 -4.76 1.98
CA LEU A 11 12.37 -5.22 0.60
C LEU A 11 11.18 -6.19 0.48
N LYS A 12 10.24 -5.83 -0.40
CA LYS A 12 9.09 -6.66 -0.75
C LYS A 12 9.46 -7.63 -1.86
N ILE A 13 8.95 -8.85 -1.81
CA ILE A 13 9.16 -9.84 -2.88
C ILE A 13 8.19 -9.54 -4.02
N LYS A 14 6.88 -9.56 -3.73
CA LYS A 14 5.76 -9.30 -4.64
C LYS A 14 4.53 -8.93 -3.82
N ALA A 15 3.50 -8.35 -4.44
CA ALA A 15 2.25 -8.11 -3.74
C ALA A 15 1.66 -9.42 -3.16
N VAL A 16 1.05 -9.35 -1.97
CA VAL A 16 0.41 -10.50 -1.29
C VAL A 16 -0.59 -11.19 -2.22
N SER A 17 -1.39 -10.41 -2.95
CA SER A 17 -2.34 -10.94 -3.95
C SER A 17 -1.66 -11.73 -5.07
N THR A 18 -0.48 -11.29 -5.52
CA THR A 18 0.31 -12.03 -6.51
C THR A 18 0.85 -13.33 -5.94
N LEU A 19 1.34 -13.34 -4.70
CA LEU A 19 1.84 -14.56 -4.05
C LEU A 19 0.74 -15.62 -3.90
N ILE A 20 -0.48 -15.19 -3.55
CA ILE A 20 -1.66 -16.05 -3.51
C ILE A 20 -2.01 -16.58 -4.91
N GLY A 21 -2.03 -15.71 -5.92
CA GLY A 21 -2.38 -16.07 -7.30
C GLY A 21 -1.45 -17.10 -7.93
N VAL A 22 -0.15 -17.06 -7.60
CA VAL A 22 0.85 -18.05 -8.06
C VAL A 22 0.95 -19.28 -7.14
N ARG A 23 0.07 -19.41 -6.15
CA ARG A 23 0.06 -20.51 -5.16
C ARG A 23 1.40 -20.66 -4.43
N SER A 24 2.00 -19.53 -4.02
CA SER A 24 3.20 -19.55 -3.17
C SER A 24 2.93 -20.25 -1.84
N SER A 25 3.99 -20.75 -1.18
CA SER A 25 3.85 -21.36 0.14
C SER A 25 3.27 -20.37 1.14
N ILE A 26 2.46 -20.88 2.07
CA ILE A 26 1.80 -20.06 3.10
C ILE A 26 2.81 -19.29 3.95
N GLU A 27 3.99 -19.87 4.17
CA GLU A 27 5.10 -19.24 4.90
C GLU A 27 5.61 -17.98 4.18
N LYS A 28 5.78 -18.04 2.85
CA LYS A 28 6.18 -16.87 2.05
C LYS A 28 5.10 -15.80 2.06
N VAL A 29 3.82 -16.20 1.99
CA VAL A 29 2.70 -15.26 2.07
C VAL A 29 2.67 -14.57 3.44
N LYS A 30 2.82 -15.32 4.53
CA LYS A 30 2.89 -14.77 5.90
C LYS A 30 4.07 -13.83 6.08
N ALA A 31 5.25 -14.23 5.62
CA ALA A 31 6.45 -13.39 5.70
C ALA A 31 6.31 -12.08 4.90
N GLU A 32 5.56 -12.09 3.79
CA GLU A 32 5.27 -10.87 3.05
C GLU A 32 4.19 -10.02 3.75
N ILE A 33 3.14 -10.63 4.31
CA ILE A 33 2.13 -9.94 5.11
C ILE A 33 2.75 -9.24 6.31
N ASP A 34 3.72 -9.86 6.98
CA ASP A 34 4.39 -9.29 8.15
C ASP A 34 5.11 -7.97 7.83
N LYS A 35 5.44 -7.70 6.56
CA LYS A 35 6.05 -6.44 6.12
C LYS A 35 5.03 -5.33 5.85
N CYS A 36 3.74 -5.63 5.93
CA CYS A 36 2.65 -4.72 5.59
C CYS A 36 1.82 -4.35 6.83
N ASP A 37 1.34 -3.11 6.83
CA ASP A 37 0.29 -2.67 7.74
C ASP A 37 -1.09 -2.92 7.09
N VAL A 38 -2.08 -3.32 7.88
CA VAL A 38 -3.47 -3.38 7.41
C VAL A 38 -4.09 -1.98 7.52
N ARG A 39 -4.33 -1.33 6.38
CA ARG A 39 -4.95 0.01 6.32
C ARG A 39 -6.22 -0.02 5.49
N CYS A 40 -7.13 0.90 5.74
CA CYS A 40 -8.26 1.07 4.83
C CYS A 40 -7.80 1.75 3.53
N ALA A 41 -8.49 1.46 2.43
CA ALA A 41 -8.13 1.96 1.10
C ALA A 41 -8.14 3.51 1.00
N ASN A 42 -8.85 4.20 1.90
CA ASN A 42 -8.84 5.66 1.99
C ASN A 42 -7.57 6.17 2.69
N CYS A 43 -7.18 5.55 3.81
CA CYS A 43 -5.95 5.90 4.52
C CYS A 43 -4.72 5.59 3.67
N HIS A 44 -4.72 4.46 2.95
CA HIS A 44 -3.66 4.09 2.02
C HIS A 44 -3.49 5.15 0.92
N ARG A 45 -4.57 5.53 0.23
CA ARG A 45 -4.55 6.62 -0.78
C ARG A 45 -4.03 7.95 -0.23
N ARG A 46 -4.42 8.33 1.00
CA ARG A 46 -3.93 9.56 1.66
C ARG A 46 -2.43 9.50 1.95
N LYS A 47 -1.93 8.35 2.42
CA LYS A 47 -0.49 8.14 2.64
C LYS A 47 0.26 8.22 1.31
N THR A 48 -0.19 7.50 0.27
CA THR A 48 0.40 7.60 -1.07
C THR A 48 0.42 9.04 -1.58
N ALA A 49 -0.69 9.78 -1.45
CA ALA A 49 -0.73 11.18 -1.87
C ALA A 49 0.29 12.05 -1.11
N LYS A 50 0.50 11.78 0.19
CA LYS A 50 1.53 12.46 0.99
C LYS A 50 2.94 12.07 0.57
N ASP A 51 3.21 10.78 0.42
CA ASP A 51 4.54 10.23 0.09
C ASP A 51 5.01 10.68 -1.30
N PHE A 52 4.10 10.78 -2.27
CA PHE A 52 4.40 11.19 -3.65
C PHE A 52 4.13 12.68 -3.93
N GLY A 53 3.77 13.47 -2.92
CA GLY A 53 3.52 14.91 -3.07
C GLY A 53 2.33 15.24 -3.98
N TRP A 54 1.35 14.35 -4.11
CA TRP A 54 0.14 14.56 -4.90
C TRP A 54 -0.83 15.46 -4.12
N GLN A 55 -0.49 16.74 -4.00
CA GLN A 55 -1.46 17.75 -3.57
C GLN A 55 -2.41 18.04 -4.73
N LYS A 56 -3.73 18.03 -4.47
CA LYS A 56 -4.65 18.71 -5.37
C LYS A 56 -4.29 20.19 -5.31
N SER A 57 -3.75 20.74 -6.40
CA SER A 57 -3.72 22.18 -6.60
C SER A 57 -5.17 22.66 -6.64
N ILE A 58 -5.69 23.09 -5.50
CA ILE A 58 -6.89 23.92 -5.46
C ILE A 58 -6.40 25.30 -5.89
N ILE A 59 -6.23 25.49 -7.20
CA ILE A 59 -6.28 26.84 -7.76
C ILE A 59 -7.77 27.07 -8.06
N ALA A 60 -8.53 27.32 -7.01
CA ALA A 60 -9.76 28.09 -7.17
C ALA A 60 -9.30 29.55 -7.16
N PRO A 61 -9.46 30.33 -8.23
CA PRO A 61 -9.22 31.75 -8.15
C PRO A 61 -10.17 32.32 -7.09
N VAL A 62 -9.60 32.83 -5.99
CA VAL A 62 -10.31 33.80 -5.16
C VAL A 62 -10.19 35.12 -5.91
N SER A 63 -11.26 35.48 -6.62
CA SER A 63 -11.71 36.81 -7.08
C SER A 63 -12.50 36.64 -8.36
#